data_AF-A0A7X3FUE3-F1
#
_entry.id   AF-A0A7X3FUE3-F1
#
_cell.length_a   1.000
_cell.length_b   1.000
_cell.length_c   1.000
_cell.angle_alpha   90.00
_cell.angle_beta   90.00
_cell.angle_gamma   90.00
#
_symmetry.space_group_name_H-M   'P 1'
#
loop_
_entity.id
_entity.type
_entity.pdbx_description
1 polymer ?
#
loop_
_entity_poly.entity_id
_entity_poly.type
_entity_poly.pdbx_seq_one_letter_code
_entity_poly.pdbx_strand_id
1 'polypeptide(L)'
;MRLAALLIALCAGLTGPAAAQDAGSQAVIDRMKAGKLMPISDVAVLMMGSERWCYRLQESNCAWSDIYLAVSETDATYEISNPWSEEVDISFVDRGVFRQDRYICETGNDWVPTVRGYERADGTAIEGRALAALKEEIYSIVSVEDDDDCFDYLYQHQDKAAETVTLLQRHYIDGETDPADDALVTLYFDADAAAELGWYW
;
A
#
# COMPACT_ATOMS: atom_id res chain seq x y z
N MET A 1 13.10 36.02 55.69
CA MET A 1 14.04 35.54 54.65
C MET A 1 13.57 34.15 54.22
N ARG A 2 12.74 34.09 53.16
CA ARG A 2 13.07 33.53 51.83
C ARG A 2 13.26 31.99 51.88
N LEU A 3 12.20 31.18 51.76
CA LEU A 3 11.59 30.62 50.52
C LEU A 3 12.59 29.95 49.57
N ALA A 4 12.52 28.62 49.48
CA ALA A 4 12.72 27.85 48.24
C ALA A 4 12.23 26.40 48.45
N ALA A 5 10.97 26.16 48.08
CA ALA A 5 10.45 24.82 47.86
C ALA A 5 10.92 24.35 46.47
N LEU A 6 11.59 23.19 46.42
CA LEU A 6 11.96 22.54 45.15
C LEU A 6 10.72 21.87 44.56
N LEU A 7 10.19 22.46 43.49
CA LEU A 7 9.24 21.80 42.60
C LEU A 7 9.98 20.72 41.81
N ILE A 8 9.60 19.45 42.03
CA ILE A 8 9.91 18.34 41.14
C ILE A 8 9.09 18.58 39.87
N ALA A 9 9.79 18.95 38.80
CA ALA A 9 9.20 19.15 37.49
C ALA A 9 8.62 17.83 36.97
N LEU A 10 7.32 17.87 36.72
CA LEU A 10 6.55 16.86 36.00
C LEU A 10 7.17 16.70 34.61
N CYS A 11 7.88 15.60 34.36
CA CYS A 11 8.10 15.11 33.00
C CYS A 11 6.76 14.57 32.47
N ALA A 12 5.84 15.48 32.15
CA ALA A 12 4.82 15.19 31.16
C ALA A 12 5.56 15.08 29.83
N GLY A 13 5.90 13.85 29.45
CA GLY A 13 6.31 13.55 28.09
C GLY A 13 5.26 14.13 27.16
N LEU A 14 5.67 15.11 26.37
CA LEU A 14 4.95 15.57 25.20
C LEU A 14 4.91 14.39 24.23
N THR A 15 3.96 13.47 24.42
CA THR A 15 3.44 12.68 23.32
C THR A 15 2.77 13.70 22.41
N GLY A 16 3.48 14.16 21.40
CA GLY A 16 2.87 14.93 20.32
C GLY A 16 1.66 14.18 19.80
N PRO A 17 0.63 14.87 19.28
CA PRO A 17 -0.42 14.17 18.58
C PRO A 17 0.25 13.36 17.47
N ALA A 18 0.12 12.03 17.54
CA ALA A 18 0.27 11.20 16.35
C ALA A 18 -0.59 11.88 15.27
N ALA A 19 -0.02 12.05 14.08
CA ALA A 19 -0.58 12.90 13.03
C ALA A 19 -1.84 12.23 12.49
N ALA A 20 -2.95 12.37 13.21
CA ALA A 20 -4.19 11.69 12.94
C ALA A 20 -4.54 11.73 11.45
N GLN A 21 -4.93 10.56 10.95
CA GLN A 21 -5.48 10.34 9.61
C GLN A 21 -6.29 11.55 9.13
N ASP A 22 -6.12 11.91 7.85
CA ASP A 22 -6.82 13.04 7.28
C ASP A 22 -8.34 12.90 7.47
N ALA A 23 -9.05 14.04 7.52
CA ALA A 23 -10.46 14.04 7.86
C ALA A 23 -11.34 13.21 6.89
N GLY A 24 -10.93 13.09 5.63
CA GLY A 24 -11.61 12.27 4.64
C GLY A 24 -11.48 10.78 4.97
N SER A 25 -10.25 10.33 5.20
CA SER A 25 -9.96 8.95 5.61
C SER A 25 -10.65 8.58 6.93
N GLN A 26 -10.56 9.45 7.93
CA GLN A 26 -11.22 9.21 9.22
C GLN A 26 -12.75 9.10 9.08
N ALA A 27 -13.36 9.94 8.23
CA ALA A 27 -14.80 9.87 7.98
C ALA A 27 -15.22 8.56 7.31
N VAL A 28 -14.39 7.99 6.41
CA VAL A 28 -14.59 6.64 5.85
C VAL A 28 -14.52 5.61 6.97
N ILE A 29 -13.44 5.60 7.73
CA ILE A 29 -13.17 4.59 8.75
C ILE A 29 -14.28 4.57 9.82
N ASP A 30 -14.75 5.74 10.27
CA ASP A 30 -15.78 5.88 11.32
C ASP A 30 -17.12 5.22 10.97
N ARG A 31 -17.45 5.08 9.68
CA ARG A 31 -18.69 4.42 9.23
C ARG A 31 -18.51 2.95 8.86
N MET A 32 -17.27 2.46 8.77
CA MET A 32 -16.99 1.09 8.34
C MET A 32 -17.29 0.05 9.43
N LYS A 33 -17.57 -1.17 8.99
CA LYS A 33 -17.87 -2.31 9.86
C LYS A 33 -17.05 -3.52 9.41
N ALA A 34 -16.45 -4.22 10.37
CA ALA A 34 -15.65 -5.42 10.11
C ALA A 34 -16.41 -6.45 9.25
N GLY A 35 -15.72 -7.01 8.26
CA GLY A 35 -16.22 -7.97 7.29
C GLY A 35 -17.22 -7.42 6.28
N LYS A 36 -17.40 -6.10 6.18
CA LYS A 36 -18.30 -5.48 5.19
C LYS A 36 -17.53 -4.98 3.98
N LEU A 37 -18.15 -5.19 2.81
CA LEU A 37 -17.70 -4.66 1.55
C LEU A 37 -17.65 -3.14 1.62
N MET A 38 -16.52 -2.60 1.19
CA MET A 38 -16.33 -1.17 1.00
C MET A 38 -16.72 -0.77 -0.42
N PRO A 39 -17.51 0.30 -0.60
CA PRO A 39 -17.67 0.92 -1.92
C PRO A 39 -16.31 1.36 -2.46
N ILE A 40 -16.04 1.20 -3.75
CA ILE A 40 -14.73 1.56 -4.31
C ILE A 40 -14.44 3.05 -4.17
N SER A 41 -15.47 3.89 -4.14
CA SER A 41 -15.36 5.32 -3.84
C SER A 41 -14.83 5.61 -2.42
N ASP A 42 -15.18 4.78 -1.43
CA ASP A 42 -14.63 4.88 -0.08
C ASP A 42 -13.19 4.37 -0.02
N VAL A 43 -12.89 3.30 -0.77
CA VAL A 43 -11.52 2.78 -0.93
C VAL A 43 -10.63 3.83 -1.60
N ALA A 44 -11.12 4.53 -2.61
CA ALA A 44 -10.42 5.62 -3.32
C ALA A 44 -10.00 6.77 -2.40
N VAL A 45 -10.82 7.09 -1.38
CA VAL A 45 -10.44 8.07 -0.35
C VAL A 45 -9.27 7.54 0.48
N LEU A 46 -9.31 6.27 0.89
CA LEU A 46 -8.22 5.66 1.65
C LEU A 46 -6.94 5.52 0.82
N MET A 47 -7.04 5.23 -0.48
CA MET A 47 -5.91 5.16 -1.41
C MET A 47 -5.10 6.46 -1.39
N MET A 48 -5.78 7.61 -1.50
CA MET A 48 -5.12 8.92 -1.49
C MET A 48 -4.72 9.43 -0.10
N GLY A 49 -5.37 8.94 0.96
CA GLY A 49 -5.08 9.36 2.33
C GLY A 49 -3.93 8.60 2.98
N SER A 50 -3.62 7.40 2.50
CA SER A 50 -2.54 6.57 3.00
C SER A 50 -1.20 6.86 2.32
N GLU A 51 -0.11 6.66 3.07
CA GLU A 51 1.26 6.75 2.57
C GLU A 51 1.70 5.46 1.86
N ARG A 52 1.24 4.29 2.33
CA ARG A 52 1.57 2.98 1.73
C ARG A 52 0.58 1.88 2.09
N TRP A 53 0.34 0.98 1.14
CA TRP A 53 -0.45 -0.23 1.31
C TRP A 53 0.46 -1.44 1.35
N CYS A 54 0.58 -2.11 2.48
CA CYS A 54 1.44 -3.28 2.66
C CYS A 54 0.61 -4.57 2.55
N TYR A 55 0.93 -5.41 1.59
CA TYR A 55 0.22 -6.67 1.36
C TYR A 55 0.93 -7.84 2.04
N ARG A 56 0.13 -8.71 2.65
CA ARG A 56 0.59 -9.93 3.35
C ARG A 56 1.70 -9.64 4.39
N LEU A 57 1.50 -8.59 5.19
CA LEU A 57 2.44 -8.12 6.22
C LEU A 57 2.92 -9.26 7.15
N GLN A 58 4.24 -9.37 7.29
CA GLN A 58 4.93 -10.27 8.23
C GLN A 58 6.11 -9.53 8.90
N GLU A 59 6.08 -9.38 10.22
CA GLU A 59 7.20 -8.79 10.99
C GLU A 59 7.71 -7.45 10.42
N SER A 60 6.80 -6.56 10.00
CA SER A 60 7.11 -5.26 9.36
C SER A 60 7.64 -5.35 7.91
N ASN A 61 7.50 -6.51 7.27
CA ASN A 61 7.85 -6.72 5.87
C ASN A 61 6.61 -7.04 5.04
N CYS A 62 6.54 -6.49 3.84
CA CYS A 62 5.47 -6.74 2.88
C CYS A 62 5.90 -7.79 1.85
N ALA A 63 4.95 -8.54 1.30
CA ALA A 63 5.19 -9.29 0.06
C ALA A 63 5.33 -8.35 -1.13
N TRP A 64 4.44 -7.37 -1.20
CA TRP A 64 4.49 -6.22 -2.10
C TRP A 64 3.79 -5.03 -1.45
N SER A 65 3.97 -3.84 -2.00
CA SER A 65 3.24 -2.66 -1.57
C SER A 65 2.77 -1.82 -2.73
N ASP A 66 1.71 -1.06 -2.49
CA ASP A 66 1.26 -0.01 -3.39
C ASP A 66 1.38 1.36 -2.75
N ILE A 67 1.66 2.36 -3.60
CA ILE A 67 1.51 3.78 -3.30
C ILE A 67 0.64 4.37 -4.39
N TYR A 68 -0.52 4.90 -4.01
CA TYR A 68 -1.45 5.50 -4.97
C TYR A 68 -0.98 6.91 -5.32
N LEU A 69 -0.65 7.12 -6.60
CA LEU A 69 -0.08 8.37 -7.11
C LEU A 69 -1.17 9.36 -7.51
N ALA A 70 -2.27 8.84 -8.05
CA ALA A 70 -3.44 9.60 -8.45
C ALA A 70 -4.68 8.70 -8.44
N VAL A 71 -5.80 9.24 -7.97
CA VAL A 71 -7.10 8.59 -8.01
C VAL A 71 -8.14 9.57 -8.53
N SER A 72 -8.91 9.13 -9.52
CA SER A 72 -10.04 9.87 -10.10
C SER A 72 -11.37 9.21 -9.71
N GLU A 73 -12.48 9.68 -10.27
CA GLU A 73 -13.79 9.03 -10.08
C GLU A 73 -13.86 7.64 -10.71
N THR A 74 -13.00 7.34 -11.70
CA THR A 74 -13.12 6.15 -12.55
C THR A 74 -11.87 5.30 -12.62
N ASP A 75 -10.74 5.75 -12.09
CA ASP A 75 -9.47 5.02 -12.15
C ASP A 75 -8.50 5.44 -11.05
N ALA A 76 -7.46 4.63 -10.91
CA ALA A 76 -6.31 4.90 -10.06
C ALA A 76 -5.02 4.57 -10.81
N THR A 77 -3.98 5.36 -10.57
CA THR A 77 -2.60 5.09 -10.97
C THR A 77 -1.78 4.92 -9.70
N TYR A 78 -1.04 3.82 -9.62
CA TYR A 78 -0.31 3.44 -8.43
C TYR A 78 1.06 2.88 -8.79
N GLU A 79 1.98 3.05 -7.86
CA GLU A 79 3.30 2.44 -7.90
C GLU A 79 3.28 1.16 -7.07
N ILE A 80 3.61 0.03 -7.70
CA ILE A 80 3.83 -1.24 -7.03
C ILE A 80 5.32 -1.37 -6.75
N SER A 81 5.66 -1.86 -5.57
CA SER A 81 7.03 -2.28 -5.23
C SER A 81 7.02 -3.68 -4.66
N ASN A 82 7.94 -4.53 -5.14
CA ASN A 82 8.09 -5.89 -4.66
C ASN A 82 9.50 -6.41 -4.91
N PRO A 83 9.91 -7.45 -4.18
CA PRO A 83 11.08 -8.24 -4.53
C PRO A 83 10.88 -8.90 -5.90
N TRP A 84 11.83 -8.72 -6.83
CA TRP A 84 11.86 -9.43 -8.11
C TRP A 84 12.72 -10.70 -8.04
N SER A 85 13.77 -10.67 -7.22
CA SER A 85 14.60 -11.83 -6.92
C SER A 85 15.18 -11.73 -5.50
N GLU A 86 15.98 -12.71 -5.10
CA GLU A 86 16.74 -12.65 -3.83
C GLU A 86 17.70 -11.45 -3.76
N GLU A 87 18.08 -10.88 -4.91
CA GLU A 87 19.08 -9.81 -5.02
C GLU A 87 18.49 -8.45 -5.44
N VAL A 88 17.30 -8.44 -6.04
CA VAL A 88 16.74 -7.26 -6.70
C VAL A 88 15.32 -6.98 -6.21
N ASP A 89 15.10 -5.74 -5.81
CA ASP A 89 13.76 -5.17 -5.63
C ASP A 89 13.41 -4.33 -6.86
N ILE A 90 12.15 -4.34 -7.26
CA ILE A 90 11.63 -3.50 -8.34
C ILE A 90 10.50 -2.61 -7.87
N SER A 91 10.36 -1.48 -8.54
CA SER A 91 9.18 -0.63 -8.45
C SER A 91 8.72 -0.23 -9.85
N PHE A 92 7.43 -0.26 -10.12
CA PHE A 92 6.84 0.10 -11.41
C PHE A 92 5.47 0.75 -11.22
N VAL A 93 4.98 1.42 -12.27
CA VAL A 93 3.69 2.11 -12.26
C VAL A 93 2.69 1.31 -13.06
N ASP A 94 1.53 1.09 -12.46
CA ASP A 94 0.40 0.43 -13.08
C ASP A 94 -0.91 1.24 -12.89
N ARG A 95 -1.99 0.77 -13.51
CA ARG A 95 -3.28 1.44 -13.55
C ARG A 95 -4.44 0.46 -13.43
N GLY A 96 -5.38 0.83 -12.57
CA GLY A 96 -6.67 0.16 -12.43
C GLY A 96 -7.84 1.07 -12.78
N VAL A 97 -8.93 0.49 -13.28
CA VAL A 97 -10.20 1.16 -13.55
C VAL A 97 -11.27 0.73 -12.55
N PHE A 98 -12.04 1.69 -12.06
CA PHE A 98 -13.15 1.42 -11.15
C PHE A 98 -14.37 0.92 -11.91
N ARG A 99 -14.95 -0.18 -11.44
CA ARG A 99 -16.14 -0.78 -12.05
C ARG A 99 -17.22 -1.03 -11.01
N GLN A 100 -18.46 -0.72 -11.40
CA GLN A 100 -19.66 -1.07 -10.64
C GLN A 100 -19.66 -0.55 -9.18
N ASP A 101 -18.94 0.55 -8.91
CA ASP A 101 -18.71 1.11 -7.56
C ASP A 101 -18.20 0.07 -6.53
N ARG A 102 -17.52 -0.96 -7.02
CA ARG A 102 -17.12 -2.12 -6.21
C ARG A 102 -15.68 -2.54 -6.46
N TYR A 103 -15.28 -2.59 -7.73
CA TYR A 103 -14.02 -3.16 -8.13
C TYR A 103 -13.04 -2.09 -8.55
N ILE A 104 -11.76 -2.33 -8.29
CA ILE A 104 -10.66 -1.84 -9.13
C ILE A 104 -10.20 -3.01 -10.00
N CYS A 105 -10.14 -2.83 -11.31
CA CYS A 105 -9.67 -3.87 -12.22
C CYS A 105 -8.45 -3.38 -12.97
N GLU A 106 -7.46 -4.24 -13.12
CA GLU A 106 -6.26 -3.94 -13.90
C GLU A 106 -6.63 -3.69 -15.37
N THR A 107 -5.73 -3.02 -16.08
CA THR A 107 -5.97 -2.54 -17.45
C THR A 107 -5.11 -3.22 -18.50
N GLY A 108 -4.27 -4.18 -18.11
CA GLY A 108 -3.26 -4.77 -19.01
C GLY A 108 -2.27 -3.74 -19.54
N ASN A 109 -1.93 -2.74 -18.74
CA ASN A 109 -1.00 -1.69 -19.14
C ASN A 109 0.44 -2.24 -19.18
N ASP A 110 1.20 -1.91 -20.22
CA ASP A 110 2.62 -2.29 -20.27
C ASP A 110 3.41 -1.48 -19.23
N TRP A 111 3.61 -2.08 -18.07
CA TRP A 111 4.27 -1.47 -16.91
C TRP A 111 5.80 -1.62 -16.95
N VAL A 112 6.34 -2.58 -17.72
CA VAL A 112 7.79 -2.87 -17.77
C VAL A 112 8.65 -1.65 -18.15
N PRO A 113 8.24 -0.75 -19.06
CA PRO A 113 8.98 0.48 -19.35
C PRO A 113 9.18 1.38 -18.13
N THR A 114 8.26 1.33 -17.16
CA THR A 114 8.28 2.15 -15.95
C THR A 114 9.12 1.55 -14.82
N VAL A 115 9.59 0.31 -14.97
CA VAL A 115 10.39 -0.38 -13.94
C VAL A 115 11.64 0.43 -13.58
N ARG A 116 11.83 0.54 -12.27
CA ARG A 116 13.07 0.90 -11.57
C ARG A 116 13.52 -0.32 -10.77
N GLY A 117 14.81 -0.56 -10.68
CA GLY A 117 15.38 -1.67 -9.91
C GLY A 117 16.35 -1.16 -8.85
N TYR A 118 16.48 -1.92 -7.77
CA TYR A 118 17.37 -1.61 -6.64
C TYR A 118 18.04 -2.89 -6.15
N GLU A 119 19.32 -2.81 -5.80
CA GLU A 119 20.00 -3.90 -5.10
C GLU A 119 19.41 -4.06 -3.69
N ARG A 120 18.95 -5.26 -3.35
CA ARG A 120 18.27 -5.53 -2.08
C ARG A 120 19.19 -5.38 -0.86
N ALA A 121 20.50 -5.57 -1.07
CA ALA A 121 21.48 -5.54 0.01
C ALA A 121 21.65 -4.13 0.63
N ASP A 122 21.51 -3.08 -0.17
CA ASP A 122 21.81 -1.71 0.27
C ASP A 122 20.94 -0.61 -0.36
N GLY A 123 19.98 -0.98 -1.22
CA GLY A 123 19.07 -0.06 -1.90
C GLY A 123 19.70 0.70 -3.07
N THR A 124 20.91 0.33 -3.51
CA THR A 124 21.57 1.01 -4.64
C THR A 124 20.73 0.88 -5.91
N ALA A 125 20.48 2.00 -6.58
CA ALA A 125 19.71 2.01 -7.82
C ALA A 125 20.43 1.25 -8.95
N ILE A 126 19.70 0.37 -9.63
CA ILE A 126 20.13 -0.32 -10.84
C ILE A 126 19.80 0.57 -12.04
N GLU A 127 20.83 0.98 -12.78
CA GLU A 127 20.71 1.97 -13.86
C GLU A 127 21.34 1.51 -15.18
N GLY A 128 21.12 2.30 -16.24
CA GLY A 128 21.81 2.15 -17.53
C GLY A 128 21.62 0.78 -18.18
N ARG A 129 22.71 0.12 -18.55
CA ARG A 129 22.67 -1.19 -19.22
C ARG A 129 22.14 -2.30 -18.31
N ALA A 130 22.38 -2.22 -17.01
CA ALA A 130 21.89 -3.22 -16.07
C ALA A 130 20.36 -3.15 -15.95
N LEU A 131 19.80 -1.93 -15.86
CA LEU A 131 18.35 -1.74 -15.87
C LEU A 131 17.71 -2.21 -17.19
N ALA A 132 18.37 -1.97 -18.32
CA ALA A 132 17.89 -2.45 -19.62
C ALA A 132 17.84 -3.98 -19.67
N ALA A 133 18.88 -4.66 -19.19
CA ALA A 133 18.91 -6.13 -19.10
C ALA A 133 17.83 -6.68 -18.15
N LEU A 134 17.61 -6.04 -17.00
CA LEU A 134 16.53 -6.41 -16.08
C LEU A 134 15.15 -6.30 -16.74
N LYS A 135 14.89 -5.24 -17.52
CA LYS A 135 13.63 -5.08 -18.26
C LYS A 135 13.47 -6.16 -19.34
N GLU A 136 14.54 -6.51 -20.04
CA GLU A 136 14.52 -7.61 -21.03
C GLU A 136 14.24 -8.97 -20.35
N GLU A 137 14.80 -9.21 -19.17
CA GLU A 137 14.51 -10.40 -18.35
C GLU A 137 13.03 -10.45 -17.96
N ILE A 138 12.48 -9.36 -17.41
CA ILE A 138 11.07 -9.26 -17.03
C ILE A 138 10.18 -9.59 -18.24
N TYR A 139 10.40 -8.94 -19.39
CA TYR A 139 9.66 -9.20 -20.62
C TYR A 139 9.74 -10.66 -21.11
N SER A 140 10.77 -11.41 -20.73
CA SER A 140 10.88 -12.83 -21.11
C SER A 140 9.98 -13.75 -20.29
N ILE A 141 9.43 -13.26 -19.18
CA ILE A 141 8.65 -14.04 -18.19
C ILE A 141 7.20 -13.54 -18.13
N VAL A 142 6.98 -12.23 -18.24
CA VAL A 142 5.65 -11.62 -18.10
C VAL A 142 5.01 -11.40 -19.48
N SER A 143 3.72 -11.70 -19.58
CA SER A 143 2.87 -11.27 -20.69
C SER A 143 1.89 -10.21 -20.20
N VAL A 144 1.87 -9.05 -20.85
CA VAL A 144 0.93 -7.95 -20.55
C VAL A 144 -0.44 -8.13 -21.21
N GLU A 145 -0.60 -9.20 -21.98
CA GLU A 145 -1.87 -9.60 -22.58
C GLU A 145 -2.52 -10.58 -21.60
N ASP A 146 -3.66 -10.19 -21.01
CA ASP A 146 -4.61 -11.00 -20.19
C ASP A 146 -4.80 -10.62 -18.69
N ASP A 147 -4.45 -9.40 -18.25
CA ASP A 147 -4.81 -8.96 -16.88
C ASP A 147 -6.26 -8.44 -16.82
N ASP A 148 -7.22 -9.37 -16.71
CA ASP A 148 -8.64 -9.11 -16.39
C ASP A 148 -8.91 -9.13 -14.87
N ASP A 149 -7.85 -9.09 -14.06
CA ASP A 149 -7.91 -9.18 -12.62
C ASP A 149 -8.67 -8.00 -12.00
N CYS A 150 -9.68 -8.33 -11.20
CA CYS A 150 -10.49 -7.36 -10.47
C CYS A 150 -10.40 -7.60 -8.97
N PHE A 151 -10.39 -6.52 -8.19
CA PHE A 151 -10.28 -6.59 -6.75
C PHE A 151 -11.39 -5.79 -6.07
N ASP A 152 -11.96 -6.33 -4.99
CA ASP A 152 -12.75 -5.56 -4.04
C ASP A 152 -12.21 -5.69 -2.61
N TYR A 153 -12.71 -4.86 -1.70
CA TYR A 153 -12.15 -4.74 -0.35
C TYR A 153 -13.20 -4.91 0.73
N LEU A 154 -12.90 -5.77 1.71
CA LEU A 154 -13.66 -5.88 2.94
C LEU A 154 -12.89 -5.19 4.08
N TYR A 155 -13.54 -4.25 4.77
CA TYR A 155 -12.95 -3.64 5.95
C TYR A 155 -12.75 -4.68 7.05
N GLN A 156 -11.56 -4.76 7.66
CA GLN A 156 -11.30 -5.65 8.79
C GLN A 156 -11.32 -4.89 10.11
N HIS A 157 -10.34 -4.00 10.33
CA HIS A 157 -10.20 -3.24 11.56
C HIS A 157 -9.28 -2.03 11.38
N GLN A 158 -9.20 -1.18 12.41
CA GLN A 158 -8.29 -0.05 12.52
C GLN A 158 -7.47 -0.21 13.80
N ASP A 159 -6.16 0.04 13.72
CA ASP A 159 -5.33 0.35 14.89
C ASP A 159 -5.15 1.87 14.96
N LYS A 160 -5.80 2.50 15.94
CA LYS A 160 -5.75 3.95 16.13
C LYS A 160 -4.41 4.44 16.66
N ALA A 161 -3.65 3.59 17.36
CA ALA A 161 -2.38 3.97 17.94
C ALA A 161 -1.26 3.90 16.90
N ALA A 162 -1.31 2.89 16.02
CA ALA A 162 -0.40 2.76 14.89
C ALA A 162 -0.86 3.55 13.65
N GLU A 163 -2.05 4.16 13.70
CA GLU A 163 -2.69 4.85 12.59
C GLU A 163 -2.81 3.99 11.33
N THR A 164 -3.15 2.71 11.49
CA THR A 164 -3.32 1.77 10.37
C THR A 164 -4.76 1.30 10.20
N VAL A 165 -5.09 0.90 8.97
CA VAL A 165 -6.34 0.20 8.63
C VAL A 165 -5.98 -1.11 7.95
N THR A 166 -6.63 -2.20 8.34
CA THR A 166 -6.50 -3.48 7.64
C THR A 166 -7.75 -3.75 6.80
N LEU A 167 -7.53 -4.08 5.54
CA LEU A 167 -8.52 -4.56 4.59
C LEU A 167 -8.22 -6.01 4.21
N LEU A 168 -9.24 -6.74 3.76
CA LEU A 168 -9.07 -7.95 2.97
C LEU A 168 -9.36 -7.58 1.52
N GLN A 169 -8.34 -7.61 0.68
CA GLN A 169 -8.49 -7.56 -0.77
C GLN A 169 -8.92 -8.94 -1.24
N ARG A 170 -9.99 -8.99 -2.03
CA ARG A 170 -10.44 -10.22 -2.67
C ARG A 170 -10.17 -10.17 -4.14
N HIS A 171 -9.50 -11.20 -4.65
CA HIS A 171 -9.14 -11.33 -6.06
C HIS A 171 -10.28 -12.01 -6.83
N TYR A 172 -10.67 -11.42 -7.95
CA TYR A 172 -11.68 -11.93 -8.86
C TYR A 172 -11.07 -12.21 -10.22
N ILE A 173 -11.17 -13.47 -10.64
CA ILE A 173 -10.83 -13.95 -11.98
C ILE A 173 -12.13 -14.49 -12.60
N ASP A 174 -12.51 -13.99 -13.78
CA ASP A 174 -13.75 -14.38 -14.48
C ASP A 174 -15.04 -14.26 -13.63
N GLY A 175 -15.03 -13.37 -12.61
CA GLY A 175 -16.16 -13.12 -11.71
C GLY A 175 -16.29 -14.11 -10.54
N GLU A 176 -15.38 -15.07 -10.41
CA GLU A 176 -15.23 -15.94 -9.24
C GLU A 176 -14.08 -15.46 -8.35
N THR A 177 -14.11 -15.79 -7.06
CA THR A 177 -13.04 -15.45 -6.11
C THR A 177 -12.60 -16.71 -5.37
N ASP A 178 -11.30 -16.89 -5.21
CA ASP A 178 -10.71 -17.93 -4.36
C ASP A 178 -10.08 -17.28 -3.11
N PRO A 179 -10.55 -17.61 -1.90
CA PRO A 179 -9.94 -17.14 -0.67
C PRO A 179 -8.43 -17.45 -0.51
N ALA A 180 -7.88 -18.38 -1.30
CA ALA A 180 -6.45 -18.65 -1.33
C ALA A 180 -5.64 -17.50 -1.99
N ASP A 181 -6.28 -16.73 -2.86
CA ASP A 181 -5.66 -15.62 -3.60
C ASP A 181 -5.88 -14.28 -2.89
N ASP A 182 -6.87 -14.20 -1.98
CA ASP A 182 -7.11 -13.04 -1.13
C ASP A 182 -5.85 -12.57 -0.37
N ALA A 183 -5.75 -11.26 -0.16
CA ALA A 183 -4.63 -10.64 0.57
C ALA A 183 -5.13 -9.75 1.71
N LEU A 184 -4.57 -9.93 2.90
CA LEU A 184 -4.67 -8.90 3.93
C LEU A 184 -3.76 -7.74 3.56
N VAL A 185 -4.33 -6.54 3.60
CA VAL A 185 -3.65 -5.30 3.24
C VAL A 185 -3.69 -4.37 4.44
N THR A 186 -2.53 -3.87 4.86
CA THR A 186 -2.41 -2.88 5.93
C THR A 186 -2.04 -1.54 5.33
N LEU A 187 -2.91 -0.55 5.51
CA LEU A 187 -2.75 0.80 5.05
C LEU A 187 -2.08 1.60 6.16
N TYR A 188 -0.95 2.21 5.84
CA TYR A 188 -0.19 3.08 6.72
C TYR A 188 -0.47 4.53 6.37
N PHE A 189 -0.90 5.31 7.37
CA PHE A 189 -1.16 6.74 7.22
C PHE A 189 -0.04 7.60 7.83
N ASP A 190 0.77 7.02 8.70
CA ASP A 190 1.99 7.64 9.20
C ASP A 190 3.16 7.37 8.24
N ALA A 191 3.79 8.45 7.78
CA ALA A 191 4.84 8.39 6.76
C ALA A 191 6.14 7.75 7.28
N ASP A 192 6.48 7.97 8.55
CA ASP A 192 7.68 7.41 9.16
C ASP A 192 7.53 5.87 9.28
N ALA A 193 6.40 5.40 9.80
CA ALA A 193 6.08 3.98 9.88
C ALA A 193 6.01 3.32 8.49
N ALA A 194 5.43 3.99 7.49
CA ALA A 194 5.40 3.50 6.12
C ALA A 194 6.81 3.37 5.50
N ALA A 195 7.72 4.29 5.83
CA ALA A 195 9.10 4.29 5.34
C ALA A 195 9.97 3.20 5.98
N GLU A 196 9.61 2.72 7.18
CA GLU A 196 10.31 1.63 7.88
C GLU A 196 9.94 0.23 7.36
N LEU A 197 8.92 0.11 6.51
CA LEU A 197 8.51 -1.17 5.93
C LEU A 197 9.60 -1.78 5.05
N GLY A 198 9.89 -3.05 5.29
CA GLY A 198 10.79 -3.86 4.46
C GLY A 198 10.02 -4.81 3.54
N TRP A 199 10.76 -5.75 2.96
CA TRP A 199 10.23 -6.76 2.07
C TRP A 199 10.64 -8.17 2.52
N TYR A 200 9.88 -9.18 2.13
CA TYR A 200 10.33 -10.58 2.18
C TYR A 200 10.17 -11.25 0.81
N TRP A 201 11.07 -12.18 0.49
CA TRP A 201 10.99 -13.05 -0.69
C TRP A 201 10.28 -14.35 -0.32
#